data_AF-A0A7W8BB55-F1
#
_entry.id   AF-A0A7W8BB55-F1
#
_cell.length_a   1.000
_cell.length_b   1.000
_cell.length_c   1.000
_cell.angle_alpha   90.00
_cell.angle_beta   90.00
_cell.angle_gamma   90.00
#
_symmetry.space_group_name_H-M   'P 1'
#
loop_
_entity.id
_entity.type
_entity.pdbx_description
1 polymer ?
#
loop_
_entity_poly.entity_id
_entity_poly.type
_entity_poly.pdbx_seq_one_letter_code
_entity_poly.pdbx_strand_id
1 'polypeptide(L)' 'MATQCSDCGGSGTKMVQRAHSIEDNPGGSEYEEQQCGTCDGSGWVDAGSR' A
#
# COMPACT_ATOMS: atom_id res chain seq x y z
N MET A 1 -9.02 -20.62 4.10
CA MET A 1 -9.67 -19.70 3.14
C MET A 1 -8.88 -18.41 3.18
N ALA A 2 -8.34 -17.96 2.05
CA ALA A 2 -7.70 -16.65 1.97
C ALA A 2 -8.80 -15.57 1.95
N THR A 3 -8.59 -14.48 2.66
CA THR A 3 -9.48 -13.31 2.66
C THR A 3 -8.81 -12.18 1.90
N GLN A 4 -9.59 -11.41 1.16
CA GLN A 4 -9.08 -10.23 0.47
C GLN A 4 -8.45 -9.27 1.50
N CYS A 5 -7.24 -8.80 1.23
CA CYS A 5 -6.58 -7.85 2.11
C CYS A 5 -7.36 -6.53 2.10
N SER A 6 -8.01 -6.19 3.22
CA SER A 6 -8.84 -4.98 3.34
C SER A 6 -8.04 -3.68 3.17
N ASP A 7 -6.75 -3.75 3.40
CA ASP A 7 -5.83 -2.62 3.43
C ASP A 7 -5.39 -2.18 2.01
N CYS A 8 -5.38 -3.10 1.05
CA CYS A 8 -5.19 -2.78 -0.37
C CYS A 8 -6.40 -3.14 -1.24
N GLY A 9 -7.52 -3.58 -0.65
CA GLY A 9 -8.70 -4.01 -1.40
C GLY A 9 -8.44 -5.14 -2.39
N GLY A 10 -7.39 -5.96 -2.18
CA GLY A 10 -7.05 -7.06 -3.07
C GLY A 10 -6.06 -6.77 -4.19
N SER A 11 -5.61 -5.53 -4.37
CA SER A 11 -4.66 -5.19 -5.44
C SER A 11 -3.23 -5.67 -5.18
N GLY A 12 -2.86 -5.87 -3.91
CA GLY A 12 -1.48 -6.11 -3.49
C GLY A 12 -0.65 -4.83 -3.36
N THR A 13 -1.15 -3.69 -3.81
CA THR A 13 -0.44 -2.40 -3.79
C THR A 13 -1.29 -1.27 -3.20
N LYS A 14 -0.65 -0.18 -2.79
CA LYS A 14 -1.33 1.02 -2.29
C LYS A 14 -0.65 2.27 -2.81
N MET A 15 -1.45 3.30 -3.06
CA MET A 15 -0.93 4.64 -3.30
C MET A 15 -0.55 5.28 -1.98
N VAL A 16 0.73 5.61 -1.81
CA VAL A 16 1.23 6.35 -0.66
C VAL A 16 1.75 7.70 -1.12
N GLN A 17 1.50 8.74 -0.32
CA GLN A 17 2.06 10.04 -0.59
C GLN A 17 3.57 9.99 -0.31
N ARG A 18 4.38 10.40 -1.29
CA ARG A 18 5.81 10.58 -1.09
C ARG A 18 6.04 11.77 -0.18
N ALA A 19 6.82 11.57 0.88
CA ALA A 19 7.31 12.66 1.69
C ALA A 19 8.49 13.31 0.98
N HIS A 20 8.28 14.50 0.42
CA HIS A 20 9.34 15.34 -0.11
C HIS A 20 9.63 16.48 0.87
N SER A 21 10.90 16.86 0.98
CA SER A 21 11.24 18.17 1.53
C SER A 21 10.67 19.24 0.62
N ILE A 22 10.18 20.34 1.20
CA ILE A 22 9.55 21.43 0.43
C ILE A 22 10.48 22.06 -0.61
N GLU A 23 11.79 21.92 -0.43
CA GLU A 23 12.83 22.39 -1.35
C GLU A 23 12.99 21.48 -2.58
N ASP A 24 12.67 20.19 -2.46
CA ASP A 24 12.89 19.18 -3.51
C ASP A 24 11.68 18.96 -4.40
N ASN A 25 10.47 19.27 -3.92
CA ASN A 25 9.24 19.14 -4.69
C ASN A 25 8.37 20.43 -4.59
N PRO A 26 8.68 21.45 -5.41
CA PRO A 26 7.87 22.66 -5.49
C PRO A 26 6.47 22.41 -6.07
N GLY A 27 6.22 21.23 -6.65
CA GLY A 27 4.94 20.80 -7.24
C GLY A 27 3.93 20.28 -6.22
N GLY A 28 4.33 20.01 -4.98
CA GLY A 28 3.41 19.64 -3.89
C GLY A 28 3.32 18.14 -3.64
N SER A 29 2.11 17.59 -3.58
CA SER A 29 1.90 16.18 -3.20
C SER A 29 2.16 15.23 -4.36
N GLU A 30 3.19 14.40 -4.26
CA GLU A 30 3.42 13.26 -5.15
C GLU A 30 2.95 11.96 -4.48
N TYR A 31 2.44 11.04 -5.29
CA TYR A 31 2.01 9.72 -4.83
C TYR A 31 2.76 8.65 -5.61
N GLU A 32 3.18 7.59 -4.92
CA GLU A 32 3.79 6.42 -5.53
C GLU A 32 2.99 5.16 -5.16
N GLU A 33 3.01 4.18 -6.04
CA GLU A 33 2.50 2.85 -5.73
C GLU A 33 3.55 2.08 -4.92
N GLN A 34 3.18 1.63 -3.72
CA GLN A 34 4.00 0.75 -2.89
C GLN A 34 3.31 -0.58 -2.62
N GLN A 35 4.12 -1.61 -2.40
CA GLN A 35 3.65 -2.93 -2.00
C GLN A 35 2.86 -2.86 -0.68
N CYS A 36 1.71 -3.51 -0.63
CA CYS A 36 0.91 -3.60 0.58
C CYS A 36 1.60 -4.53 1.58
N GLY A 37 2.14 -3.97 2.67
CA GLY A 37 2.83 -4.73 3.71
C GLY A 37 1.95 -5.71 4.49
N THR A 38 0.64 -5.47 4.55
CA THR A 38 -0.32 -6.34 5.26
C THR A 38 -0.50 -7.69 4.58
N CYS A 39 -0.43 -7.73 3.24
CA CYS A 39 -0.54 -8.95 2.45
C CYS A 39 0.73 -9.31 1.70
N ASP A 40 1.84 -8.64 2.02
CA ASP A 40 3.13 -8.77 1.34
C ASP A 40 3.02 -8.75 -0.20
N GLY A 41 2.20 -7.84 -0.74
CA GLY A 41 2.02 -7.72 -2.20
C GLY A 41 1.08 -8.73 -2.84
N SER A 42 0.61 -9.74 -2.11
CA SER A 42 -0.23 -10.80 -2.69
C SER A 42 -1.67 -10.39 -2.97
N GLY A 43 -2.17 -9.35 -2.28
CA GLY A 43 -3.58 -8.94 -2.30
C GLY A 43 -4.48 -9.75 -1.34
N TRP A 44 -3.96 -10.81 -0.73
CA TRP A 44 -4.74 -11.73 0.10
C TRP A 44 -4.05 -11.96 1.44
N VAL A 45 -4.82 -12.17 2.49
CA VAL A 45 -4.31 -12.57 3.81
C VAL A 45 -4.88 -13.95 4.15
N ASP A 46 -4.04 -14.85 4.63
CA ASP A 46 -4.53 -16.11 5.16
C ASP A 46 -5.37 -15.84 6.41
N ALA A 47 -6.64 -16.27 6.40
CA ALA A 47 -7.58 -16.07 7.50
C ALA A 47 -7.27 -16.96 8.74
N GLY A 48 -6.00 -17.33 8.95
CA GLY A 48 -5.58 -18.48 9.75
C GLY A 48 -4.61 -18.21 10.89
N SER A 49 -4.34 -16.96 11.27
CA SER A 49 -3.56 -16.66 12.49
C SER A 49 -4.40 -15.79 13.42
N ARG A 50 -5.36 -16.43 14.09
CA ARG A 50 -5.95 -15.91 15.33
C ARG A 50 -5.10 -16.35 16.51
#